data_AF-A0A929F9D7-F1
#
_entry.id   AF-A0A929F9D7-F1
#
_cell.length_a   1.000
_cell.length_b   1.000
_cell.length_c   1.000
_cell.angle_alpha   90.00
_cell.angle_beta   90.00
_cell.angle_gamma   90.00
#
_symmetry.space_group_name_H-M   'P 1'
#
loop_
_entity.id
_entity.type
_entity.pdbx_description
1 polymer ?
#
loop_
_entity_poly.entity_id
_entity_poly.type
_entity_poly.pdbx_seq_one_letter_code
_entity_poly.pdbx_strand_id
1 'polypeptide(L)' 'MNDKEKHVCPVERANGLDNFFRKLVQNPKKILKDYVKEGMTVLDVGCGPGFFSVEIADMVGASGKVIAADLQQGM' A
#
# COMPACT_ATOMS: atom_id res chain seq x y z
N MET A 1 10.56 -25.94 -16.41
CA MET A 1 9.18 -25.75 -15.90
C MET A 1 8.63 -24.53 -16.63
N ASN A 2 7.56 -24.70 -17.40
CA ASN A 2 6.98 -23.62 -18.20
C ASN A 2 6.26 -22.65 -17.24
N ASP A 3 6.78 -21.43 -17.13
CA ASP A 3 6.17 -20.27 -16.46
C ASP A 3 4.89 -19.84 -17.20
N LYS A 4 3.85 -20.67 -17.15
CA LYS A 4 2.50 -20.28 -17.55
C LYS A 4 2.03 -19.18 -16.60
N GLU A 5 2.30 -17.95 -17.03
CA GLU A 5 1.65 -16.69 -16.67
C GLU A 5 1.14 -16.61 -15.22
N LYS A 6 2.04 -16.29 -14.29
CA LYS A 6 1.58 -15.66 -13.05
C LYS A 6 0.90 -14.36 -13.46
N HIS A 7 -0.43 -14.25 -13.28
CA HIS A 7 -1.22 -13.04 -13.51
C HIS A 7 -0.84 -11.93 -12.52
N VAL A 8 0.39 -11.43 -12.64
CA VAL A 8 0.93 -10.35 -11.83
C VAL A 8 0.87 -9.08 -12.68
N CYS A 9 0.38 -7.99 -12.11
CA CYS A 9 0.33 -6.72 -12.80
C CYS A 9 1.75 -6.27 -13.17
N PRO A 10 2.04 -5.89 -14.41
CA PRO A 10 3.36 -5.38 -14.78
C PRO A 10 3.73 -4.12 -13.97
N VAL A 11 4.96 -4.05 -13.47
CA VAL A 11 5.48 -2.93 -12.64
C VAL A 11 5.35 -1.61 -13.39
N GLU A 12 5.52 -1.61 -14.70
CA GLU A 12 5.48 -0.44 -15.57
C GLU A 12 4.12 0.27 -15.53
N ARG A 13 3.05 -0.44 -15.13
CA ARG A 13 1.70 0.11 -14.97
C ARG A 13 1.41 0.64 -13.57
N ALA A 14 2.31 0.45 -12.61
CA ALA A 14 2.11 0.84 -11.21
C ALA A 14 2.02 2.36 -11.02
N ASN A 15 2.54 3.17 -11.95
CA ASN A 15 2.36 4.64 -11.91
C ASN A 15 0.89 5.07 -11.91
N GLY A 16 -0.01 4.26 -12.50
CA GLY A 16 -1.46 4.50 -12.43
C GLY A 16 -2.04 4.28 -11.04
N LEU A 17 -1.30 3.67 -10.12
CA LEU A 17 -1.73 3.36 -8.76
C LEU A 17 -1.42 4.50 -7.78
N ASP A 18 -0.49 5.40 -8.10
CA ASP A 18 -0.19 6.58 -7.28
C ASP A 18 -0.53 7.86 -8.05
N ASN A 19 -1.80 8.26 -8.00
CA ASN A 19 -2.25 9.50 -8.63
C ASN A 19 -3.29 10.24 -7.79
N PHE A 20 -3.37 11.55 -8.01
CA PHE A 20 -4.26 12.44 -7.27
C PHE A 20 -5.74 12.05 -7.39
N PHE A 21 -6.18 11.59 -8.58
CA PHE A 21 -7.57 11.16 -8.79
C PHE A 21 -7.92 9.95 -7.91
N ARG A 22 -7.00 8.99 -7.77
CA ARG A 22 -7.17 7.84 -6.87
C ARG A 22 -7.33 8.31 -5.42
N LYS A 23 -6.56 9.31 -4.97
CA LYS A 23 -6.69 9.88 -3.62
C LYS A 23 -8.06 10.52 -3.37
N LEU A 24 -8.69 11.09 -4.40
CA LEU A 24 -10.05 11.64 -4.30
C LEU A 24 -11.11 10.54 -4.19
N VAL A 25 -11.01 9.47 -4.98
CA VAL A 25 -11.98 8.37 -5.01
C VAL A 25 -11.79 7.41 -3.82
N GLN A 26 -10.54 7.10 -3.48
CA GLN A 26 -10.12 6.16 -2.45
C GLN A 26 -9.29 6.89 -1.40
N ASN A 27 -9.88 7.83 -0.67
CA ASN A 27 -9.20 8.57 0.38
C ASN A 27 -8.67 7.60 1.46
N PRO A 28 -7.33 7.43 1.59
CA PRO A 28 -6.75 6.43 2.50
C PRO A 28 -7.14 6.66 3.94
N LYS A 29 -7.07 7.91 4.41
CA LYS A 29 -7.42 8.29 5.77
C LYS A 29 -8.86 7.91 6.11
N LYS A 30 -9.81 8.19 5.22
CA LYS A 30 -11.23 7.88 5.43
C LYS A 30 -11.49 6.38 5.46
N ILE A 31 -10.78 5.60 4.67
CA ILE A 31 -10.91 4.13 4.63
C ILE A 31 -10.31 3.51 5.89
N LEU A 32 -9.14 4.00 6.33
CA LEU A 32 -8.34 3.39 7.39
C LEU A 32 -8.73 3.84 8.80
N LYS A 33 -9.40 4.99 8.97
CA LYS A 33 -9.67 5.64 10.28
C LYS A 33 -10.24 4.72 11.36
N ASP A 34 -11.05 3.73 10.98
CA ASP A 34 -11.74 2.86 11.94
C ASP A 34 -10.92 1.59 12.26
N TYR A 35 -9.82 1.37 11.53
CA TYR A 35 -8.98 0.16 11.61
C TYR A 35 -7.58 0.43 12.15
N VAL A 36 -6.99 1.60 11.85
CA VAL A 36 -5.61 1.94 12.20
C VAL A 36 -5.60 2.95 13.35
N LYS A 37 -4.82 2.67 14.38
CA LYS A 37 -4.64 3.53 15.56
C LYS A 37 -3.16 3.73 15.86
N GLU A 38 -2.86 4.80 16.60
CA GLU A 38 -1.51 5.11 17.06
C GLU A 38 -0.88 3.92 17.82
N GLY A 39 0.42 3.70 17.61
CA GLY A 39 1.20 2.64 18.24
C GLY A 39 1.01 1.25 17.64
N MET A 40 0.12 1.07 16.65
CA MET A 40 -0.08 -0.24 16.02
C MET A 40 1.12 -0.67 15.17
N THR A 41 1.32 -1.99 15.09
CA THR A 41 2.12 -2.61 14.03
C THR A 41 1.17 -3.11 12.94
N VAL A 42 1.29 -2.58 11.72
CA VAL A 42 0.39 -2.87 10.60
C VAL A 42 1.18 -3.46 9.43
N LEU A 43 0.63 -4.50 8.80
CA LEU A 43 1.16 -5.11 7.58
C LEU A 43 0.30 -4.67 6.38
N ASP A 44 0.90 -3.97 5.43
CA ASP A 44 0.30 -3.66 4.12
C ASP A 44 0.78 -4.70 3.09
N VAL A 45 -0.10 -5.64 2.74
CA VAL A 45 0.19 -6.76 1.84
C VAL A 45 -0.15 -6.37 0.40
N GLY A 46 0.83 -6.46 -0.50
CA GLY A 46 0.69 -5.95 -1.86
C GLY A 46 0.66 -4.43 -1.88
N CYS A 47 1.60 -3.81 -1.16
CA CYS A 47 1.62 -2.36 -0.94
C CYS A 47 1.79 -1.55 -2.23
N GLY A 48 2.30 -2.17 -3.30
CA GLY A 48 2.62 -1.50 -4.55
C GLY A 48 3.47 -0.25 -4.30
N PRO A 49 3.15 0.90 -4.91
CA PRO A 49 3.91 2.14 -4.71
C PRO A 49 3.73 2.78 -3.32
N GLY A 50 3.00 2.15 -2.39
CA GLY A 50 2.85 2.62 -1.01
C GLY A 50 1.70 3.61 -0.78
N PHE A 51 0.71 3.65 -1.67
CA PHE A 51 -0.45 4.55 -1.59
C PHE A 51 -1.17 4.52 -0.23
N PHE A 52 -1.33 3.34 0.37
CA PHE A 52 -1.88 3.20 1.72
C PHE A 52 -0.78 3.20 2.79
N SER A 53 0.36 2.55 2.56
CA SER A 53 1.52 2.52 3.48
C SER A 53 1.85 3.87 4.11
N VAL A 54 1.88 4.95 3.31
CA VAL A 54 2.24 6.29 3.81
C VAL A 54 1.20 6.82 4.79
N GLU A 55 -0.09 6.72 4.48
CA GLU A 55 -1.15 7.16 5.41
C GLU A 55 -1.18 6.27 6.67
N ILE A 56 -0.94 4.95 6.52
CA ILE A 56 -0.83 4.06 7.68
C ILE A 56 0.33 4.52 8.57
N ALA A 57 1.49 4.88 7.99
CA ALA A 57 2.65 5.35 8.74
C ALA A 57 2.35 6.63 9.52
N ASP A 58 1.64 7.58 8.91
CA ASP A 58 1.18 8.80 9.57
C ASP A 58 0.22 8.49 10.72
N MET A 59 -0.72 7.55 10.53
CA MET A 59 -1.74 7.21 11.51
C MET A 59 -1.21 6.41 12.70
N VAL A 60 -0.25 5.49 12.49
CA VAL A 60 0.34 4.71 13.60
C VAL A 60 1.33 5.53 14.42
N GLY A 61 1.84 6.65 13.89
CA GLY A 61 2.72 7.57 14.60
C GLY A 61 4.10 6.97 14.96
N ALA A 62 4.90 7.75 15.69
CA ALA A 62 6.30 7.42 15.97
C ALA A 62 6.51 6.16 16.86
N SER A 63 5.49 5.78 17.63
CA SER A 63 5.48 4.57 18.45
C SER A 63 5.03 3.32 17.69
N GLY A 64 4.44 3.50 16.50
CA GLY A 64 3.95 2.44 15.65
C GLY A 64 4.97 1.92 14.65
N LYS A 65 4.53 0.94 13.84
CA LYS A 65 5.36 0.36 12.77
C LYS A 65 4.49 -0.05 11.60
N VAL A 66 4.98 0.21 10.39
CA VAL A 66 4.38 -0.29 9.15
C VAL A 66 5.35 -1.25 8.48
N ILE A 67 4.84 -2.41 8.09
CA ILE A 67 5.55 -3.38 7.25
C ILE A 67 4.85 -3.34 5.89
N ALA A 68 5.50 -2.78 4.89
CA ALA A 68 5.02 -2.77 3.52
C ALA A 68 5.67 -3.94 2.77
N ALA A 69 4.87 -4.86 2.26
CA ALA A 69 5.37 -6.07 1.62
C ALA A 69 4.76 -6.24 0.24
N ASP A 70 5.61 -6.26 -0.79
CA ASP A 70 5.23 -6.58 -2.16
C ASP A 70 6.08 -7.73 -2.72
N LEU A 71 5.49 -8.50 -3.63
CA LEU A 71 6.19 -9.58 -4.33
C LEU A 71 7.16 -9.03 -5.38
N GLN A 72 6.86 -7.86 -5.94
CA GLN A 72 7.58 -7.29 -7.07
C GLN A 72 8.71 -6.38 -6.57
N GLN A 73 9.97 -6.68 -6.93
CA GLN A 73 11.15 -5.89 -6.53
C GLN A 73 11.13 -4.43 -7.01
N GLY A 74 10.33 -4.11 -8.03
CA GLY A 74 10.19 -2.75 -8.56
C GLY A 74 9.12 -1.90 -7.85
N MET A 75 8.49 -2.43 -6.79
CA MET A 75 7.55 -1.74 -5.92
C MET A 75 8.22 -1.26 -4.65
#